data_AF-A0A257GXH5-F1
#
_entry.id   AF-A0A257GXH5-F1
#
_cell.length_a   1.000
_cell.length_b   1.000
_cell.length_c   1.000
_cell.angle_alpha   90.00
_cell.angle_beta   90.00
_cell.angle_gamma   90.00
#
_symmetry.space_group_name_H-M   'P 1'
#
loop_
_entity.id
_entity.type
_entity.pdbx_description
1 polymer ?
#
loop_
_entity_poly.entity_id
_entity_poly.type
_entity_poly.pdbx_seq_one_letter_code
_entity_poly.pdbx_strand_id
1 'polypeptide(L)' 'MQIRQPVHSDHARTLDTEGLRRHFLVEDLFVADNVTLTYSQIDRIIVGGIMPV' A
#
# COMPACT_ATOMS: atom_id res chain seq x y z
N MET A 1 -4.44 -9.79 -0.08
CA MET A 1 -4.97 -8.43 -0.20
C MET A 1 -4.54 -7.63 1.02
N GLN A 2 -3.78 -6.56 0.83
CA GLN A 2 -3.36 -5.65 1.91
C GLN A 2 -4.32 -4.46 1.99
N ILE A 3 -4.59 -3.96 3.20
CA ILE A 3 -5.46 -2.80 3.41
C ILE A 3 -4.63 -1.65 3.97
N ARG A 4 -4.69 -0.49 3.30
CA ARG A 4 -4.09 0.76 3.75
C ARG A 4 -5.20 1.68 4.27
N GLN A 5 -5.09 2.05 5.55
CA GLN A 5 -5.99 3.00 6.21
C GLN A 5 -5.66 4.44 5.78
N PRO A 6 -6.63 5.37 5.75
CA PRO A 6 -6.32 6.76 5.52
C PRO A 6 -5.56 7.31 6.73
N VAL A 7 -4.59 8.17 6.46
CA VAL A 7 -3.76 8.77 7.51
C VAL A 7 -4.07 10.26 7.58
N HIS A 8 -4.46 10.73 8.76
CA HIS A 8 -4.63 12.17 9.01
C HIS A 8 -3.27 12.88 8.95
N SER A 9 -3.22 14.10 8.44
CA SER A 9 -1.98 14.86 8.25
C SER A 9 -1.19 15.05 9.55
N ASP A 10 -1.86 15.35 10.65
CA ASP A 10 -1.21 15.48 11.97
C ASP A 10 -0.57 14.18 12.45
N HIS A 11 -1.17 13.02 12.13
CA HIS A 11 -0.55 11.74 12.45
C HIS A 11 0.63 11.44 11.53
N ALA A 12 0.49 11.70 10.23
CA ALA A 12 1.57 11.51 9.25
C ALA A 12 2.85 12.26 9.65
N ARG A 13 2.70 13.47 10.22
CA ARG A 13 3.83 14.31 10.69
C ARG A 13 4.62 13.68 11.85
N THR A 14 4.03 12.74 12.60
CA THR A 14 4.69 12.07 13.72
C THR A 14 5.45 10.80 13.33
N LEU A 15 5.32 10.35 12.08
CA LEU A 15 5.89 9.09 11.63
C LEU A 15 7.39 9.23 11.32
N ASP A 16 8.14 8.20 11.68
CA ASP A 16 9.51 7.99 11.22
C ASP A 16 9.52 7.39 9.79
N THR A 17 10.71 7.18 9.23
CA THR A 17 10.87 6.64 7.87
C THR A 17 10.16 5.29 7.69
N GLU A 18 10.28 4.40 8.67
CA GLU A 18 9.62 3.09 8.63
C GLU A 18 8.10 3.20 8.75
N GLY A 19 7.60 4.10 9.60
CA GLY A 19 6.20 4.45 9.68
C GLY A 19 5.64 4.91 8.34
N LEU A 20 6.30 5.86 7.68
CA LEU A 20 5.88 6.35 6.36
C LEU A 20 5.84 5.22 5.32
N ARG A 21 6.86 4.37 5.26
CA ARG A 21 6.89 3.21 4.34
C ARG A 21 5.74 2.24 4.61
N ARG A 22 5.50 1.89 5.88
CA ARG A 22 4.38 1.03 6.27
C ARG A 22 3.01 1.58 5.90
N HIS A 23 2.84 2.90 5.83
CA HIS A 23 1.53 3.48 5.47
C HIS A 23 1.35 3.73 3.98
N PHE A 24 2.41 4.08 3.25
CA PHE A 24 2.28 4.63 1.90
C PHE A 24 2.98 3.82 0.80
N LEU A 25 3.97 2.98 1.13
CA LEU A 25 4.71 2.21 0.14
C LEU A 25 4.05 0.85 -0.08
N VAL A 26 3.96 0.40 -1.33
CA VAL A 26 3.68 -1.00 -1.69
C VAL A 26 4.99 -1.58 -2.18
N GLU A 27 5.57 -2.51 -1.41
CA GLU A 27 6.91 -3.05 -1.69
C GLU A 27 6.85 -4.14 -2.78
N ASP A 28 5.94 -5.11 -2.63
CA ASP A 28 5.80 -6.23 -3.56
C ASP A 28 4.65 -5.99 -4.54
N LEU A 29 4.94 -5.29 -5.64
CA LEU A 29 3.93 -5.05 -6.68
C LEU A 29 3.86 -6.19 -7.71
N PHE A 30 5.00 -6.70 -8.18
CA PHE A 30 5.05 -7.78 -9.17
C PHE A 30 5.70 -9.02 -8.57
N VAL A 31 4.92 -10.11 -8.50
CA VAL A 31 5.34 -11.41 -7.98
C VAL A 31 4.95 -12.45 -9.03
N ALA A 32 5.89 -13.34 -9.38
CA ALA A 32 5.70 -14.31 -10.46
C ALA A 32 4.50 -15.22 -10.15
N ASP A 33 3.68 -15.46 -11.17
CA ASP A 33 2.48 -16.31 -11.11
C ASP A 33 1.51 -15.94 -9.98
N ASN A 34 1.51 -14.66 -9.57
CA ASN A 34 0.71 -14.18 -8.45
C ASN A 34 0.06 -12.82 -8.78
N VAL A 35 -1.07 -12.60 -8.12
CA VAL A 35 -1.83 -11.34 -8.15
C VAL A 35 -1.65 -10.65 -6.81
N THR A 36 -1.00 -9.48 -6.82
CA THR A 36 -0.88 -8.63 -5.64
C THR A 36 -2.00 -7.57 -5.67
N LEU A 37 -2.65 -7.32 -4.53
CA LEU A 37 -3.70 -6.32 -4.41
C LEU A 37 -3.58 -5.59 -3.09
N THR A 38 -3.58 -4.26 -3.17
CA THR A 38 -3.61 -3.33 -2.05
C THR A 38 -4.82 -2.42 -2.19
N TYR A 39 -5.72 -2.46 -1.21
CA TYR A 39 -6.87 -1.58 -1.10
C TYR A 39 -6.52 -0.38 -0.24
N SER A 40 -6.59 0.81 -0.82
CA SER A 40 -6.50 2.06 -0.07
C SER A 40 -7.89 2.54 0.26
N GLN A 41 -8.12 2.88 1.53
CA GLN A 41 -9.36 3.52 1.94
C GLN A 41 -9.45 4.99 1.53
N ILE A 42 -8.35 5.59 1.05
CA ILE A 42 -8.37 6.90 0.37
C ILE A 42 -9.05 6.68 -0.99
N ASP A 43 -10.26 7.21 -1.13
CA ASP A 43 -11.13 7.07 -2.31
C ASP A 43 -11.39 5.62 -2.76
N ARG A 44 -11.11 4.65 -1.90
CA ARG A 44 -11.35 3.21 -2.12
C ARG A 44 -10.60 2.64 -3.34
N ILE A 45 -9.48 3.26 -3.72
CA ILE A 45 -8.70 2.79 -4.86
C ILE A 45 -8.07 1.41 -4.58
N ILE A 46 -7.99 0.57 -5.60
CA ILE A 46 -7.28 -0.71 -5.56
C ILE A 46 -6.06 -0.59 -6.48
N VAL A 47 -4.88 -0.85 -5.95
CA VAL A 47 -3.61 -0.88 -6.69
C VAL A 47 -3.01 -2.26 -6.53
N GLY A 48 -2.45 -2.81 -7.61
CA GLY A 48 -1.92 -4.16 -7.61
C GLY A 48 -1.18 -4.49 -8.90
N GLY A 49 -0.43 -5.57 -8.88
CA GLY A 49 0.28 -6.08 -10.05
C GLY A 49 -0.14 -7.52 -10.35
N ILE A 50 -0.16 -7.82 -11.64
CA ILE A 50 -0.41 -9.17 -12.18
C ILE A 50 0.77 -9.46 -13.09
N MET A 51 1.56 -10.48 -12.77
CA MET A 51 2.73 -10.88 -13.57
C MET A 51 2.63 -12.37 -13.92
N PRO A 52 1.97 -12.73 -15.03
CA PRO A 52 2.03 -14.07 -15.60
C PRO A 52 3.41 -14.28 -16.23
N VAL A 53 4.04 -15.44 -15.99
CA VAL A 53 5.37 -15.80 -16.53
C VAL A 53 5.28 -17.08 -17.34
#